data_AF-A0A816HMG2-F1
#
_entry.id   AF-A0A816HMG2-F1
#
_cell.length_a   1.000
_cell.length_b   1.000
_cell.length_c   1.000
_cell.angle_alpha   90.00
_cell.angle_beta   90.00
_cell.angle_gamma   90.00
#
_symmetry.space_group_name_H-M   'P 1'
#
loop_
_entity.id
_entity.type
_entity.pdbx_description
1 polymer ?
#
loop_
_entity_poly.entity_id
_entity_poly.type
_entity_poly.pdbx_seq_one_letter_code
_entity_poly.pdbx_strand_id
1 'polypeptide(L)'
;MIVFFNLIDIAAINAMTLWLHINPNWHNHQTNIRRLFLEDLGKSLTHAHNTRRSEQSGHTLQVKLALQSLGFVLKSKLSTSEVHLGNSAKGKRRCYMCPSHPGRKVQQ
;
A
#
# COMPACT_ATOMS: atom_id res chain seq x y z
N MET A 1 -11.42 6.30 -23.38
CA MET A 1 -10.71 5.37 -22.47
C MET A 1 -9.90 4.30 -23.23
N ILE A 2 -10.41 3.71 -24.32
CA ILE A 2 -9.70 2.68 -25.11
C ILE A 2 -8.29 3.13 -25.57
N VAL A 3 -8.18 4.31 -26.17
CA VAL A 3 -6.89 4.84 -26.66
C VAL A 3 -5.86 5.02 -25.54
N PHE A 4 -6.31 5.44 -24.36
CA PHE A 4 -5.43 5.65 -23.21
C PHE A 4 -4.89 4.34 -22.65
N PHE A 5 -5.74 3.32 -22.54
CA PHE A 5 -5.29 2.00 -22.07
C PHE A 5 -4.32 1.35 -23.05
N ASN A 6 -4.60 1.43 -24.36
CA ASN A 6 -3.68 0.94 -25.38
C ASN A 6 -2.33 1.67 -25.34
N LEU A 7 -2.32 2.98 -25.07
CA LEU A 7 -1.09 3.74 -24.93
C LEU A 7 -0.25 3.25 -23.75
N ILE A 8 -0.87 2.98 -22.59
CA ILE A 8 -0.19 2.44 -21.42
C ILE A 8 0.40 1.06 -21.72
N ASP A 9 -0.36 0.19 -22.38
CA ASP A 9 0.09 -1.16 -22.70
C ASP A 9 1.30 -1.16 -23.62
N ILE A 10 1.28 -0.33 -24.68
CA ILE A 10 2.41 -0.17 -25.61
C ILE A 10 3.62 0.40 -24.88
N ALA A 11 3.43 1.44 -24.06
CA ALA A 11 4.51 2.05 -23.30
C ALA A 11 5.17 1.05 -22.32
N ALA A 12 4.38 0.25 -21.61
CA ALA A 12 4.88 -0.72 -20.65
C ALA A 12 5.68 -1.84 -21.32
N ILE A 13 5.22 -2.35 -22.48
CA ILE A 13 5.96 -3.36 -23.26
C ILE A 13 7.30 -2.78 -23.74
N ASN A 14 7.29 -1.56 -24.28
CA ASN A 14 8.52 -0.91 -24.77
C ASN A 14 9.53 -0.68 -23.64
N ALA A 15 9.07 -0.20 -22.48
CA ALA A 15 9.90 -0.01 -21.31
C ALA A 15 10.49 -1.33 -20.80
N MET A 16 9.71 -2.42 -20.80
CA MET A 16 10.19 -3.75 -20.41
C MET A 16 11.30 -4.24 -21.34
N THR A 17 11.10 -4.15 -22.66
CA THR A 17 12.11 -4.58 -23.64
C THR A 17 13.42 -3.81 -23.45
N LEU A 18 13.35 -2.49 -23.26
CA LEU A 18 14.53 -1.67 -22.99
C LEU A 18 15.20 -2.07 -21.65
N TRP A 19 14.41 -2.29 -20.60
CA TRP A 19 14.93 -2.71 -19.30
C TRP A 19 15.67 -4.04 -19.36
N LEU A 20 15.10 -5.04 -20.03
CA LEU A 20 15.72 -6.36 -20.20
C LEU A 20 16.97 -6.32 -21.08
N HIS A 21 16.99 -5.42 -22.08
CA HIS A 21 18.18 -5.21 -22.90
C HIS A 21 19.34 -4.64 -22.08
N ILE A 22 19.05 -3.68 -21.19
CA ILE A 22 20.06 -3.07 -20.30
C ILE A 22 20.45 -4.03 -19.16
N ASN A 23 19.51 -4.85 -18.68
CA ASN A 23 19.67 -5.73 -17.52
C ASN A 23 19.40 -7.20 -17.89
N PRO A 24 20.26 -7.86 -18.67
CA PRO A 24 19.99 -9.21 -19.21
C PRO A 24 19.92 -10.31 -18.15
N ASN A 25 20.49 -10.07 -16.96
CA ASN A 25 20.48 -11.03 -15.85
C ASN A 25 19.25 -10.85 -14.92
N TRP A 26 18.41 -9.85 -15.15
CA TRP A 26 17.25 -9.56 -14.31
C TRP A 26 16.17 -10.64 -14.53
N HIS A 27 15.98 -11.51 -13.52
CA HIS A 27 15.05 -12.65 -13.56
C HIS A 27 15.21 -13.60 -14.76
N ASN A 28 16.45 -13.82 -15.23
CA ASN A 28 16.80 -14.59 -16.45
C ASN A 28 16.18 -16.01 -16.52
N HIS A 29 15.87 -16.64 -15.38
CA HIS A 29 15.30 -18.00 -15.32
C HIS A 29 13.79 -18.05 -15.10
N GLN A 30 13.10 -16.91 -15.03
CA GLN A 30 11.67 -16.87 -14.75
C GLN A 30 10.87 -16.80 -16.06
N THR A 31 9.78 -17.54 -16.15
CA THR A 31 8.90 -17.52 -17.34
C THR A 31 7.88 -16.38 -17.30
N ASN A 32 7.69 -15.76 -16.13
CA ASN A 32 6.73 -14.71 -15.85
C ASN A 32 7.34 -13.29 -15.84
N ILE A 33 8.39 -13.04 -16.64
CA ILE A 33 9.14 -11.78 -16.67
C ILE A 33 8.23 -10.55 -16.84
N ARG A 34 7.26 -10.61 -17.75
CA ARG A 34 6.31 -9.51 -17.96
C ARG A 34 5.54 -9.16 -16.69
N ARG A 35 5.10 -10.16 -15.93
CA ARG A 35 4.35 -9.94 -14.68
C ARG A 35 5.23 -9.28 -13.63
N LEU A 36 6.45 -9.78 -13.45
CA LEU A 36 7.42 -9.21 -12.50
C LEU A 36 7.71 -7.76 -12.84
N PHE A 37 7.94 -7.47 -14.13
CA PHE A 37 8.24 -6.11 -14.58
C PHE A 37 7.09 -5.16 -14.28
N LEU A 38 5.85 -5.57 -14.58
CA LEU A 38 4.67 -4.75 -14.29
C LEU A 38 4.43 -4.58 -12.79
N GLU A 39 4.74 -5.59 -11.99
CA GLU A 39 4.63 -5.51 -10.53
C GLU A 39 5.61 -4.47 -9.96
N ASP A 40 6.89 -4.54 -10.36
CA ASP A 40 7.92 -3.60 -9.91
C ASP A 40 7.70 -2.19 -10.46
N LEU A 41 7.25 -2.08 -11.71
CA LEU A 41 6.86 -0.80 -12.31
C LEU A 41 5.69 -0.17 -11.55
N GLY A 42 4.64 -0.95 -11.26
CA GLY A 42 3.47 -0.47 -10.53
C GLY A 42 3.80 -0.01 -9.11
N LYS A 43 4.64 -0.77 -8.39
CA LYS A 43 5.15 -0.37 -7.07
C LYS A 43 5.95 0.93 -7.16
N SER A 44 6.85 1.04 -8.12
CA SER A 44 7.69 2.22 -8.35
C SER A 44 6.85 3.48 -8.64
N LEU A 45 5.88 3.37 -9.55
CA LEU A 45 5.02 4.50 -9.94
C LEU A 45 4.12 4.98 -8.80
N THR A 46 3.66 4.06 -7.94
CA THR A 46 2.74 4.39 -6.84
C THR A 46 3.46 4.74 -5.54
N HIS A 47 4.78 4.51 -5.45
CA HIS A 47 5.56 4.65 -4.23
C HIS A 47 5.37 6.04 -3.58
N ALA A 48 5.61 7.13 -4.31
CA ALA A 48 5.50 8.48 -3.76
C ALA A 48 4.07 8.81 -3.26
N HIS A 49 3.05 8.33 -3.97
CA HIS A 49 1.66 8.49 -3.53
C HIS A 49 1.40 7.71 -2.24
N ASN A 50 1.86 6.46 -2.18
CA ASN A 50 1.63 5.57 -1.04
C ASN A 50 2.43 6.01 0.20
N THR A 51 3.63 6.57 0.04
CA THR A 51 4.39 7.22 1.11
C THR A 51 3.59 8.37 1.72
N ARG A 52 3.14 9.32 0.89
CA ARG A 52 2.31 10.44 1.39
C ARG A 52 1.03 9.94 2.04
N ARG A 53 0.44 8.87 1.49
CA ARG A 53 -0.76 8.26 2.04
C ARG A 53 -0.50 7.59 3.39
N SER A 54 0.64 6.93 3.60
CA SER A 54 0.95 6.25 4.86
C SER A 54 1.18 7.23 6.04
N GLU A 55 1.53 8.47 5.74
CA GLU A 55 1.66 9.55 6.72
C GLU A 55 0.31 10.12 7.18
N GLN A 56 -0.75 9.94 6.39
CA GLN A 56 -2.09 10.42 6.73
C GLN A 56 -2.73 9.56 7.82
N SER A 57 -3.58 10.20 8.63
CA SER A 57 -4.38 9.52 9.65
C SER A 57 -5.81 9.28 9.18
N GLY A 58 -6.55 8.40 9.85
CA GLY A 58 -7.98 8.16 9.54
C GLY A 58 -8.26 7.09 8.49
N HIS A 59 -7.25 6.33 8.05
CA HIS A 59 -7.45 5.20 7.13
C HIS A 59 -8.36 4.12 7.73
N THR A 60 -9.15 3.48 6.88
CA THR A 60 -9.87 2.25 7.22
C THR A 60 -8.87 1.12 7.52
N LEU A 61 -9.31 0.09 8.24
CA LEU A 61 -8.45 -1.06 8.58
C LEU A 61 -7.85 -1.71 7.32
N GLN A 62 -8.65 -1.86 6.26
CA GLN A 62 -8.21 -2.48 5.00
C GLN A 62 -7.09 -1.70 4.33
N VAL A 63 -7.18 -0.37 4.30
CA VAL A 63 -6.14 0.47 3.72
C VAL A 63 -4.85 0.40 4.55
N LYS A 64 -4.96 0.32 5.87
CA LYS A 64 -3.78 0.15 6.75
C LYS A 64 -3.06 -1.17 6.50
N LEU A 65 -3.82 -2.27 6.42
CA LEU A 65 -3.26 -3.60 6.12
C LEU A 65 -2.62 -3.65 4.73
N ALA A 66 -3.25 -3.04 3.73
CA ALA A 66 -2.70 -2.97 2.38
C ALA A 66 -1.37 -2.20 2.33
N LEU A 67 -1.31 -1.01 2.94
CA LEU A 67 -0.06 -0.22 3.02
C LEU A 67 1.05 -0.99 3.75
N GLN A 68 0.72 -1.66 4.85
CA GLN A 68 1.69 -2.48 5.58
C GLN A 68 2.17 -3.69 4.76
N SER A 69 1.29 -4.34 4.01
CA SER A 69 1.65 -5.46 3.13
C SER A 69 2.59 -5.06 1.99
N LEU A 70 2.54 -3.79 1.59
CA LEU A 70 3.45 -3.18 0.63
C LEU A 70 4.74 -2.63 1.27
N GLY A 71 4.92 -2.80 2.59
CA GLY A 71 6.12 -2.37 3.32
C GLY A 71 6.10 -0.92 3.82
N PHE A 72 5.00 -0.18 3.69
CA PHE A 72 4.92 1.20 4.19
C PHE A 72 4.68 1.24 5.70
N VAL A 73 5.44 2.09 6.40
CA VAL A 73 5.23 2.37 7.82
C VAL A 73 4.13 3.42 7.96
N LEU A 74 3.09 3.08 8.71
CA LEU A 74 2.01 4.00 9.04
C LEU A 74 2.44 4.90 10.19
N LYS A 75 2.15 6.20 10.07
CA LYS A 75 2.40 7.15 11.16
C LYS A 75 1.43 6.87 12.31
N SER A 76 1.83 6.03 13.26
CA SER A 76 1.18 5.93 14.56
C SER A 76 1.59 7.13 15.40
N LYS A 77 0.69 7.67 16.23
CA LYS A 77 1.04 8.69 17.23
C LYS A 77 1.84 8.10 18.40
N LEU A 78 2.80 7.20 18.16
CA LEU A 78 3.61 6.63 19.22
C LEU A 78 5.07 6.60 18.80
N SER A 79 5.80 7.63 19.24
CA SER A 79 7.24 7.56 19.43
C SER A 79 7.55 6.44 20.43
N THR A 80 8.53 5.62 20.07
CA THR A 80 9.43 4.83 20.92
C THR A 80 9.21 4.99 22.42
N SER A 81 8.72 3.93 23.07
CA SER A 81 9.20 3.43 24.38
C SER A 81 8.42 2.18 24.76
N GLU A 82 9.17 1.09 24.91
CA GLU A 82 9.00 -0.01 25.88
C GLU A 82 7.66 -0.77 25.96
N VAL A 83 7.80 -2.10 25.93
CA VAL A 83 6.77 -3.07 26.29
C VAL A 83 6.37 -2.83 27.76
N HIS A 84 5.31 -2.07 27.99
CA HIS A 84 4.60 -2.05 29.27
C HIS A 84 3.20 -2.62 29.10
N LEU A 85 2.98 -3.78 29.73
CA LEU A 85 1.69 -4.40 29.99
C LEU A 85 0.93 -3.48 30.97
N GLY A 86 0.23 -2.47 30.47
CA GLY A 86 -0.47 -1.52 31.34
C GLY A 86 -1.32 -0.52 30.58
N ASN A 87 -2.63 -0.73 30.63
CA ASN A 87 -3.73 0.23 30.39
C ASN A 87 -3.43 1.42 29.46
N SER A 88 -3.42 1.16 28.16
CA SER A 88 -3.44 2.22 27.16
C SER A 88 -4.77 2.98 27.24
N ALA A 89 -4.71 4.30 27.47
CA ALA A 89 -5.84 5.22 27.49
C ALA A 89 -6.72 5.03 26.24
N LYS A 90 -7.83 4.31 26.41
CA LYS A 90 -8.67 3.84 25.32
C LYS A 90 -9.49 5.03 24.81
N GLY A 91 -9.06 5.65 23.71
CA GLY A 91 -9.91 6.56 22.95
C GLY A 91 -11.25 5.88 22.61
N LYS A 92 -12.35 6.63 22.62
CA LYS A 92 -13.71 6.14 22.34
C LYS A 92 -13.78 5.37 21.02
N ARG A 93 -13.82 4.03 21.08
CA ARG A 93 -14.00 3.12 19.93
C ARG A 93 -15.47 3.04 19.53
N ARG A 94 -15.77 2.73 18.26
CA ARG A 94 -17.17 2.50 17.83
C ARG A 94 -17.68 1.18 18.42
N CYS A 95 -18.96 1.12 18.78
CA CYS A 95 -19.62 -0.15 19.14
C CYS A 95 -19.63 -1.10 17.94
N TYR A 96 -19.24 -2.37 18.16
CA TYR A 96 -19.20 -3.41 17.13
C TYR A 96 -20.59 -3.95 16.75
N MET A 97 -21.56 -3.83 17.65
CA MET A 97 -22.95 -4.28 17.44
C MET A 97 -23.81 -3.22 16.75
N CYS A 98 -23.39 -1.95 16.78
CA CYS A 98 -24.18 -0.87 16.21
C CYS A 98 -23.87 -0.68 14.72
N PRO A 99 -24.88 -0.33 13.90
CA PRO A 99 -24.66 0.14 12.55
C PRO A 99 -23.68 1.31 12.51
N SER A 100 -22.96 1.43 11.40
CA SER A 100 -21.95 2.46 11.24
C SER A 100 -22.54 3.86 11.49
N HIS A 101 -23.65 4.21 10.85
CA HIS A 101 -24.39 5.42 11.17
C HIS A 101 -25.35 5.12 12.34
N PRO A 102 -25.39 5.89 13.45
CA PRO A 102 -24.88 7.25 13.68
C PRO A 102 -23.51 7.36 14.38
N GLY A 103 -22.72 6.30 14.45
CA GLY A 103 -21.35 6.38 15.00
C GLY A 103 -21.25 6.23 16.52
N ARG A 104 -22.17 5.47 17.14
CA ARG A 104 -22.18 5.25 18.60
C ARG A 104 -20.84 4.73 19.11
N LYS A 105 -20.33 5.39 20.15
CA LYS A 105 -19.07 5.06 20.81
C LYS A 105 -19.33 4.16 22.02
N VAL A 106 -18.40 3.25 22.28
CA VAL A 106 -18.38 2.47 23.52
C VAL A 106 -18.03 3.43 24.66
N GLN A 107 -18.92 3.56 25.64
CA GLN A 107 -18.60 4.22 26.91
C GLN A 107 -17.76 3.24 27.75
N GLN A 108 -16.68 3.75 28.35
CA GLN A 108 -15.84 3.02 29.31
C GLN A 108 -16.26 3.37 30.71
#